data_AF-T1A8B6-F1
#
_entry.id   AF-T1A8B6-F1
#
_cell.length_a   1.000
_cell.length_b   1.000
_cell.length_c   1.000
_cell.angle_alpha   90.00
_cell.angle_beta   90.00
_cell.angle_gamma   90.00
#
_symmetry.space_group_name_H-M   'P 1'
#
loop_
_entity.id
_entity.type
_entity.pdbx_description
1 polymer ?
#
loop_
_entity_poly.entity_id
_entity_poly.type
_entity_poly.pdbx_seq_one_letter_code
_entity_poly.pdbx_strand_id
1 'polypeptide(L)'
;PRTVKALTLVAYHQPILQSHLVRMIGDVAYEEVQHLRGLGLVRTEAKGSTLELTTTRRFAEYFGLSSTRPEEIRRFLEGRLGVAPSPPAGALSEAPATEDSALPPERPSTPSDAEPPSENATSPAEDDPAPPEAIGPSTD
;
A
#
# COMPACT_ATOMS: atom_id res chain seq x y z
N PRO A 1 -25.76 -6.26 -1.98
CA PRO A 1 -24.90 -5.08 -1.70
C PRO A 1 -25.37 -3.80 -2.42
N ARG A 2 -25.71 -2.74 -1.69
CA ARG A 2 -26.36 -1.50 -2.20
C ARG A 2 -25.92 -0.23 -1.45
N THR A 3 -24.77 -0.21 -0.78
CA THR A 3 -24.49 0.89 0.16
C THR A 3 -23.26 1.72 -0.19
N VAL A 4 -23.49 3.01 -0.45
CA VAL A 4 -22.45 4.04 -0.62
C VAL A 4 -21.54 4.15 0.63
N LYS A 5 -22.00 3.67 1.80
CA LYS A 5 -21.24 3.68 3.06
C LYS A 5 -19.89 2.98 2.96
N ALA A 6 -19.81 1.75 2.44
CA ALA A 6 -18.55 1.02 2.36
C ALA A 6 -17.55 1.75 1.45
N LEU A 7 -18.05 2.27 0.32
CA LEU A 7 -17.27 3.04 -0.62
C LEU A 7 -16.74 4.34 0.00
N THR A 8 -17.58 5.07 0.72
CA THR A 8 -17.19 6.28 1.46
C THR A 8 -16.10 5.98 2.49
N LEU A 9 -16.23 4.87 3.24
CA LEU A 9 -15.24 4.48 4.24
C LEU A 9 -13.89 4.11 3.61
N VAL A 10 -13.91 3.34 2.52
CA VAL A 10 -12.69 3.02 1.76
C VAL A 10 -12.04 4.29 1.22
N ALA A 11 -12.82 5.19 0.62
CA ALA A 11 -12.31 6.45 0.07
C ALA A 11 -11.74 7.40 1.12
N TYR A 12 -12.29 7.39 2.33
CA TYR A 12 -11.84 8.24 3.44
C TYR A 12 -10.61 7.68 4.17
N HIS A 13 -10.54 6.36 4.34
CA HIS A 13 -9.46 5.70 5.09
C HIS A 13 -8.37 5.09 4.21
N GLN A 14 -8.40 5.31 2.90
CA GLN A 14 -7.39 4.77 2.01
C GLN A 14 -5.98 5.28 2.36
N PRO A 15 -4.95 4.43 2.28
CA PRO A 15 -5.04 2.98 2.02
C PRO A 15 -5.55 2.20 3.26
N ILE A 16 -6.56 1.34 3.09
CA ILE A 16 -7.17 0.55 4.19
C ILE A 16 -7.16 -0.95 3.88
N LEU A 17 -6.94 -1.79 4.89
CA LEU A 17 -7.04 -3.24 4.77
C LEU A 17 -8.50 -3.72 4.73
N GLN A 18 -8.80 -4.75 3.94
CA GLN A 18 -10.12 -5.38 3.91
C GLN A 18 -10.53 -5.90 5.29
N SER A 19 -9.59 -6.48 6.03
CA SER A 19 -9.83 -6.92 7.42
C SER A 19 -10.22 -5.76 8.35
N HIS A 20 -9.68 -4.56 8.12
CA HIS A 20 -10.05 -3.37 8.88
C HIS A 20 -11.45 -2.89 8.52
N LEU A 21 -11.80 -2.87 7.22
CA LEU A 21 -13.14 -2.52 6.77
C LEU A 21 -14.21 -3.47 7.35
N VAL A 22 -13.92 -4.77 7.39
CA VAL A 22 -14.80 -5.78 8.01
C VAL A 22 -15.01 -5.49 9.50
N ARG A 23 -13.98 -5.03 10.23
CA ARG A 23 -14.14 -4.63 11.65
C ARG A 23 -15.06 -3.41 11.83
N MET A 24 -15.20 -2.55 10.82
CA MET A 24 -16.01 -1.33 10.91
C MET A 24 -17.48 -1.57 10.57
N ILE A 25 -17.78 -2.38 9.55
CA ILE A 25 -19.13 -2.56 9.00
C ILE A 25 -19.65 -4.00 9.12
N GLY A 26 -18.81 -4.93 9.56
CA GLY A 26 -19.11 -6.36 9.65
C GLY A 26 -18.90 -7.12 8.33
N ASP A 27 -19.46 -8.32 8.27
CA ASP A 27 -19.26 -9.29 7.18
C ASP A 27 -19.73 -8.78 5.80
N VAL A 28 -20.66 -7.82 5.79
CA VAL A 28 -21.16 -7.16 4.57
C VAL A 28 -20.03 -6.49 3.78
N ALA A 29 -18.91 -6.13 4.44
CA ALA A 29 -17.75 -5.55 3.77
C ALA A 29 -17.16 -6.47 2.69
N TYR A 30 -17.20 -7.80 2.85
CA TYR A 30 -16.69 -8.72 1.83
C TYR A 30 -17.49 -8.61 0.53
N GLU A 31 -18.82 -8.63 0.62
CA GLU A 31 -19.70 -8.50 -0.55
C GLU A 31 -19.56 -7.13 -1.22
N GLU A 32 -19.52 -6.06 -0.42
CA GLU A 32 -19.39 -4.70 -0.96
C GLU A 32 -18.04 -4.49 -1.65
N VAL A 33 -16.92 -4.99 -1.09
CA VAL A 33 -15.61 -4.92 -1.74
C VAL A 33 -15.63 -5.63 -3.09
N GLN A 34 -16.22 -6.82 -3.18
CA GLN A 34 -16.31 -7.56 -4.44
C GLN A 34 -17.16 -6.82 -5.47
N HIS A 35 -18.26 -6.20 -5.03
CA HIS A 35 -19.11 -5.41 -5.91
C HIS A 35 -18.40 -4.14 -6.41
N LEU A 36 -17.76 -3.39 -5.52
CA LEU A 36 -17.01 -2.17 -5.84
C LEU A 36 -15.82 -2.45 -6.76
N ARG A 37 -15.15 -3.60 -6.56
CA ARG A 37 -14.11 -4.08 -7.46
C ARG A 37 -14.68 -4.41 -8.85
N GLY A 38 -15.84 -5.05 -8.91
CA GLY A 38 -16.54 -5.35 -10.17
C GLY A 38 -16.95 -4.10 -10.95
N LEU A 39 -17.29 -3.01 -10.26
CA LEU A 39 -17.58 -1.70 -10.86
C LEU A 39 -16.31 -0.91 -11.22
N GLY A 40 -15.13 -1.39 -10.83
CA GLY A 40 -13.87 -0.70 -11.04
C GLY A 40 -13.68 0.56 -10.18
N LEU A 41 -14.48 0.76 -9.14
CA LEU A 41 -14.41 1.93 -8.24
C LEU A 41 -13.29 1.79 -7.21
N VAL A 42 -12.92 0.56 -6.86
CA VAL A 42 -11.89 0.23 -5.88
C VAL A 42 -10.89 -0.74 -6.49
N ARG A 43 -9.61 -0.52 -6.20
CA ARG A 43 -8.49 -1.41 -6.51
C ARG A 43 -8.09 -2.15 -5.25
N THR A 44 -7.81 -3.44 -5.42
CA THR A 44 -7.29 -4.32 -4.37
C THR A 44 -5.86 -4.69 -4.69
N GLU A 45 -4.94 -4.51 -3.75
CA GLU A 45 -3.58 -5.06 -3.81
C GLU A 45 -3.38 -6.12 -2.72
N ALA A 46 -2.63 -7.18 -3.03
CA ALA A 46 -2.30 -8.20 -2.05
C ALA A 46 -1.24 -7.67 -1.09
N LYS A 47 -1.56 -7.63 0.21
CA LYS A 47 -0.65 -7.20 1.27
C LYS A 47 -0.59 -8.28 2.35
N GLY A 48 0.29 -9.26 2.13
CA GLY A 48 0.44 -10.43 3.00
C GLY A 48 -0.81 -11.31 2.98
N SER A 49 -1.46 -11.47 4.13
CA SER A 49 -2.65 -12.33 4.31
C SER A 49 -3.98 -11.61 4.05
N THR A 50 -3.96 -10.32 3.70
CA THR A 50 -5.17 -9.54 3.43
C THR A 50 -5.00 -8.69 2.18
N LEU A 51 -6.10 -8.05 1.75
CA LEU A 51 -6.11 -7.14 0.61
C LEU A 51 -6.09 -5.69 1.11
N GLU A 52 -5.21 -4.87 0.56
CA GLU A 52 -5.24 -3.43 0.71
C GLU A 52 -6.17 -2.82 -0.36
N LEU A 53 -7.05 -1.93 0.07
CA LEU A 53 -8.10 -1.31 -0.72
C LEU A 53 -7.76 0.17 -0.94
N THR A 54 -7.80 0.57 -2.21
CA THR A 54 -7.57 1.96 -2.66
C THR A 54 -8.62 2.37 -3.67
N THR A 55 -8.97 3.66 -3.72
CA THR A 55 -9.88 4.17 -4.76
C THR A 55 -9.16 4.31 -6.10
N THR A 56 -9.92 4.22 -7.19
CA THR A 56 -9.39 4.32 -8.56
C THR A 56 -9.78 5.64 -9.22
N ARG A 57 -9.26 5.88 -10.43
CA ARG A 57 -9.70 6.99 -11.27
C ARG A 57 -11.19 6.93 -11.63
N ARG A 58 -11.74 5.72 -11.79
CA ARG A 58 -13.17 5.48 -12.04
C ARG A 58 -14.04 6.01 -10.90
N PHE A 59 -13.55 5.92 -9.65
CA PHE A 59 -14.21 6.55 -8.51
C PHE A 59 -14.25 8.07 -8.67
N ALA A 60 -13.13 8.69 -9.02
CA ALA A 60 -13.08 10.14 -9.23
C ALA A 60 -14.08 10.59 -10.30
N GLU A 61 -14.14 9.88 -11.44
CA GLU A 61 -15.11 10.13 -12.51
C GLU A 61 -16.56 9.96 -12.04
N TYR A 62 -16.84 8.91 -11.24
CA TYR A 62 -18.18 8.65 -10.70
C TYR A 62 -18.66 9.76 -9.74
N PHE A 63 -17.75 10.34 -8.95
CA PHE A 63 -18.07 11.40 -7.99
C PHE A 63 -17.92 12.82 -8.55
N GLY A 64 -17.37 12.98 -9.76
CA GLY A 64 -17.10 14.26 -10.40
C GLY A 64 -15.85 14.97 -9.86
N LEU A 65 -14.85 14.20 -9.42
CA LEU A 65 -13.58 14.69 -8.90
C LEU A 65 -12.55 14.84 -10.02
N SER A 66 -11.82 15.96 -10.01
CA SER A 66 -10.73 16.24 -10.96
C SER A 66 -9.43 15.51 -10.62
N SER A 67 -9.30 14.99 -9.40
CA SER A 67 -8.08 14.39 -8.87
C SER A 67 -8.32 13.01 -8.29
N THR A 68 -7.30 12.16 -8.43
CA THR A 68 -7.26 10.80 -7.88
C THR A 68 -6.43 10.70 -6.60
N ARG A 69 -6.02 11.84 -6.04
CA ARG A 69 -5.21 11.89 -4.81
C ARG A 69 -6.10 11.64 -3.58
N PRO A 70 -5.65 10.80 -2.63
CA PRO A 70 -6.45 10.45 -1.47
C PRO A 70 -6.78 11.66 -0.58
N GLU A 71 -5.89 12.64 -0.49
CA GLU A 71 -6.09 13.87 0.30
C GLU A 71 -7.22 14.74 -0.29
N GLU A 72 -7.26 14.86 -1.62
CA GLU A 72 -8.27 15.64 -2.33
C GLU A 72 -9.64 14.97 -2.27
N ILE A 73 -9.67 13.64 -2.40
CA ILE A 73 -10.87 12.83 -2.24
C ILE A 73 -11.43 12.99 -0.82
N ARG A 74 -10.58 12.91 0.20
CA ARG A 74 -10.96 13.09 1.61
C ARG A 74 -11.57 14.46 1.84
N ARG A 75 -10.90 15.53 1.37
CA ARG A 75 -11.39 16.91 1.53
C ARG A 75 -12.75 17.12 0.86
N PHE A 76 -12.95 16.53 -0.31
CA PHE A 76 -14.26 16.57 -0.99
C PHE A 76 -15.35 15.84 -0.19
N LEU A 77 -15.03 14.65 0.33
CA LEU A 77 -15.96 13.89 1.16
C LEU A 77 -16.32 14.65 2.44
N GLU A 78 -15.36 15.26 3.12
CA GLU A 78 -15.59 16.12 4.29
C GLU A 78 -16.55 17.27 3.99
N GLY A 79 -16.34 17.97 2.86
CA GLY A 79 -17.22 19.06 2.42
C GLY A 79 -18.64 18.60 2.07
N ARG A 80 -18.81 17.37 1.56
CA ARG A 80 -20.12 16.82 1.18
C ARG A 80 -20.87 16.15 2.33
N LEU A 81 -20.14 15.64 3.33
CA LEU A 81 -20.67 14.96 4.52
C LEU A 81 -20.91 15.91 5.69
N GLY A 82 -20.40 17.15 5.64
CA GLY A 82 -20.52 18.12 6.73
C GLY A 82 -19.75 17.70 7.99
N VAL A 83 -18.80 16.78 7.86
CA VAL A 83 -17.93 16.32 8.95
C VAL A 83 -16.70 17.23 8.98
N ALA A 84 -16.50 17.92 10.10
CA ALA A 84 -15.37 18.83 10.30
C ALA A 84 -14.03 18.16 9.95
N PRO A 85 -13.04 18.93 9.44
CA PRO A 85 -11.77 18.38 8.98
C PRO A 85 -11.07 17.68 10.13
N SER A 86 -10.98 16.36 10.08
CA SER A 86 -10.05 15.64 10.95
C SER A 86 -8.66 15.87 10.35
N PRO A 87 -7.71 16.43 11.09
CA PRO A 87 -6.37 16.68 10.58
C PRO A 87 -5.74 15.36 10.12
N PRO A 88 -4.91 15.37 9.05
CA PRO A 88 -4.22 14.16 8.61
C PRO A 88 -3.33 13.66 9.75
N ALA A 89 -3.50 12.38 10.10
CA ALA A 89 -2.74 11.67 11.14
C ALA A 89 -1.28 11.39 10.71
N GLY A 90 -0.63 12.40 10.12
CA GLY A 90 0.76 12.42 9.70
C GLY A 90 1.41 13.81 9.77
N ALA A 91 0.69 14.87 10.17
CA ALA A 91 1.24 16.20 10.38
C ALA A 91 1.77 16.37 11.82
N LEU A 92 2.84 15.65 12.16
CA LEU A 92 3.75 16.00 13.27
C LEU A 92 5.15 16.36 12.76
N SER A 93 5.30 16.77 11.50
CA SER A 93 6.54 17.39 11.02
C SER A 93 6.22 18.59 10.16
N GLU A 94 7.08 19.60 10.32
CA GLU A 94 7.10 20.90 9.65
C GLU A 94 6.15 21.94 10.24
N ALA A 95 6.55 22.41 11.44
CA ALA A 95 6.45 23.83 11.74
C ALA A 95 7.30 24.61 10.73
N PRO A 96 6.81 25.73 10.17
CA PRO A 96 7.59 26.56 9.27
C PRO A 96 8.59 27.36 10.09
N ALA A 97 9.86 26.96 10.07
CA ALA A 97 10.94 27.81 10.53
C ALA A 97 11.27 28.78 9.40
N THR A 98 10.96 30.05 9.66
CA THR A 98 11.19 31.22 8.83
C THR A 98 12.62 31.26 8.27
N GLU A 99 12.75 31.18 6.95
CA GLU A 99 13.94 31.61 6.22
C GLU A 99 14.03 33.14 6.29
N ASP A 100 15.06 33.67 6.94
CA ASP A 100 15.67 34.94 6.55
C ASP A 100 17.17 34.95 6.92
N SER A 101 17.98 35.31 5.91
CA SER A 101 19.37 35.76 6.01
C SER A 101 20.47 34.75 6.36
N ALA A 102 21.13 34.21 5.33
CA ALA A 102 22.48 34.63 4.90
C ALA A 102 23.32 33.45 4.30
N LEU A 103 23.86 33.69 3.10
CA LEU A 103 24.72 32.81 2.29
C LEU A 103 26.21 32.77 2.80
N PRO A 104 27.07 31.85 2.28
CA PRO A 104 28.13 31.12 2.99
C PRO A 104 29.55 31.72 2.86
N PRO A 105 30.63 31.04 3.33
CA PRO A 105 31.47 30.35 2.34
C PRO A 105 32.14 29.02 2.81
N GLU A 106 32.66 28.35 1.79
CA GLU A 106 33.26 27.02 1.71
C GLU A 106 34.44 26.69 2.67
N ARG A 107 34.67 25.38 2.87
CA ARG A 107 35.87 24.71 2.29
C ARG A 107 35.79 23.18 2.33
N PRO A 108 36.36 22.48 1.32
CA PRO A 108 36.25 21.04 1.13
C PRO A 108 37.33 20.29 1.92
N SER A 109 37.01 19.08 2.36
CA SER A 109 37.99 18.08 2.80
C SER A 109 37.42 16.68 2.63
N THR A 110 37.76 16.04 1.52
CA THR A 110 37.96 14.58 1.48
C THR A 110 39.46 14.31 1.64
N PRO A 111 39.97 13.11 1.99
CA PRO A 111 39.32 11.80 2.09
C PRO A 111 39.81 10.99 3.31
N SER A 112 39.51 9.69 3.35
CA SER A 112 40.30 8.60 3.98
C SER A 112 39.55 7.78 5.02
N ASP A 113 39.81 6.47 4.92
CA ASP A 113 39.38 5.34 5.73
C ASP A 113 37.93 4.88 5.55
N ALA A 114 37.64 3.62 5.18
CA ALA A 114 38.49 2.51 4.81
C ALA A 114 37.64 1.49 4.04
N GLU A 115 38.27 0.89 3.03
CA GLU A 115 38.08 -0.41 2.41
C GLU A 115 36.89 -1.31 2.87
N PRO A 116 35.99 -1.74 1.97
CA PRO A 116 35.25 -2.98 2.14
C PRO A 116 36.15 -4.17 1.71
N PRO A 117 36.30 -5.23 2.53
CA PRO A 117 36.97 -6.43 2.05
C PRO A 117 36.07 -7.17 1.06
N SER A 118 36.68 -7.45 -0.10
CA SER A 118 36.26 -8.38 -1.14
C SER A 118 36.08 -9.82 -0.64
N GLU A 119 35.17 -10.52 -1.33
CA GLU A 119 35.26 -11.93 -1.73
C GLU A 119 35.46 -13.01 -0.65
N ASN A 120 34.49 -13.92 -0.56
CA ASN A 120 34.85 -15.30 -0.86
C ASN A 120 33.72 -16.08 -1.53
N ALA A 121 34.10 -16.74 -2.61
CA ALA A 121 33.33 -17.75 -3.28
C ALA A 121 33.28 -19.05 -2.46
N THR A 122 32.45 -19.97 -2.95
CA THR A 122 32.58 -21.42 -2.85
C THR A 122 31.64 -22.15 -1.89
N SER A 123 30.99 -23.15 -2.49
CA SER A 123 29.92 -24.03 -2.03
C SER A 123 30.36 -25.06 -0.96
N PRO A 124 29.43 -25.87 -0.44
CA PRO A 124 29.17 -27.18 -1.05
C PRO A 124 27.66 -27.49 -1.13
N ALA A 125 27.12 -27.90 -2.28
CA ALA A 125 27.00 -29.32 -2.64
C ALA A 125 26.33 -30.14 -1.52
N GLU A 126 25.00 -30.09 -1.46
CA GLU A 126 24.21 -31.10 -0.75
C GLU A 126 24.27 -32.39 -1.56
N ASP A 127 25.12 -33.30 -1.07
CA ASP A 127 25.18 -34.70 -1.43
C ASP A 127 24.07 -35.43 -0.64
N ASP A 128 22.91 -35.66 -1.27
CA ASP A 128 21.95 -36.65 -0.80
C ASP A 128 21.98 -37.85 -1.77
N PRO A 129 22.69 -38.94 -1.42
CA PRO A 129 22.73 -40.14 -2.23
C PRO A 129 21.50 -41.01 -1.95
N ALA A 130 20.54 -41.04 -2.88
CA ALA A 130 19.54 -42.09 -2.96
C ALA A 130 20.00 -43.20 -3.95
N PRO A 131 20.27 -44.44 -3.50
CA PRO A 131 20.51 -45.58 -4.38
C PRO A 131 19.20 -46.41 -4.55
N PRO A 132 19.16 -47.49 -5.34
CA PRO A 132 18.67 -47.44 -6.72
C PRO A 132 17.50 -48.42 -6.99
N GLU A 133 16.92 -48.26 -8.19
CA GLU A 133 16.23 -49.25 -9.03
C GLU A 133 15.45 -50.41 -8.37
N ALA A 134 14.13 -50.35 -8.52
CA ALA A 134 13.28 -51.55 -8.59
C ALA A 134 12.76 -51.71 -10.02
N ILE A 135 13.43 -52.60 -10.76
CA ILE A 135 12.93 -53.22 -11.97
C ILE A 135 11.71 -54.06 -11.56
N GLY A 136 10.53 -53.74 -12.12
CA GLY A 136 9.30 -54.52 -12.03
C GLY A 136 8.79 -54.88 -13.43
N PRO A 137 8.21 -56.07 -13.63
CA PRO A 137 8.30 -56.81 -14.88
C PRO A 137 7.32 -56.36 -15.97
N SER A 138 7.75 -56.51 -17.23
CA SER A 138 6.89 -56.66 -18.39
C SER A 138 5.74 -57.63 -18.08
N THR A 139 4.52 -57.22 -18.42
CA THR A 139 3.41 -58.15 -18.58
C THR A 139 2.57 -57.69 -19.79
N ASP A 140 2.56 -58.58 -20.78
CA ASP A 140 1.72 -58.76 -21.98
C ASP A 140 1.50 -57.59 -22.96
#